data_AF-A0A922EZP0-F1
#
_entry.id   AF-A0A922EZP0-F1
#
_cell.length_a   1.000
_cell.length_b   1.000
_cell.length_c   1.000
_cell.angle_alpha   90.00
_cell.angle_beta   90.00
_cell.angle_gamma   90.00
#
_symmetry.space_group_name_H-M   'P 1'
#
loop_
_entity.id
_entity.type
_entity.pdbx_description
1 polymer ?
#
loop_
_entity_poly.entity_id
_entity_poly.type
_entity_poly.pdbx_seq_one_letter_code
_entity_poly.pdbx_strand_id
1 'polypeptide(L)'
;MEDRKLVSSTEGKRRHELTPLRACRGLICLLVLLSTAFIMLVYFGFLSAVMLRIFSIHYSRKATSFFFGAWLALWPFLFEKINKTKVVFSGETVPARERVLLIANHRTEVDWMYLWDLALRKGSLGCIKYILKSTLMKLPVFGWGFHILEFIPVERKWEVDESTMRQMLSTFKDPQDPLWLALFPEGTDFTEQKCIRNQKYAAENGLPILKNVLLPKTKGFCACLEELRNCLDAGCLTCLYILLK
;
A
#
# COMPACT_ATOMS: atom_id res chain seq x y z
N MET A 1 -29.52 11.69 -43.74
CA MET A 1 -28.55 12.29 -42.81
C MET A 1 -28.40 11.31 -41.65
N GLU A 2 -27.39 10.46 -41.83
CA GLU A 2 -26.79 9.45 -40.95
C GLU A 2 -27.61 8.67 -39.91
N ASP A 3 -27.83 7.41 -40.27
CA ASP A 3 -28.16 6.28 -39.41
C ASP A 3 -27.22 6.15 -38.22
N ARG A 4 -27.83 6.11 -37.04
CA ARG A 4 -27.21 5.79 -35.76
C ARG A 4 -26.87 4.29 -35.76
N LYS A 5 -25.75 3.91 -36.38
CA LYS A 5 -25.19 2.56 -36.28
C LYS A 5 -24.83 2.28 -34.82
N LEU A 6 -25.59 1.35 -34.25
CA LEU A 6 -25.26 0.57 -33.07
C LEU A 6 -23.79 0.13 -33.17
N VAL A 7 -22.91 0.73 -32.37
CA VAL A 7 -21.55 0.21 -32.17
C VAL A 7 -21.72 -1.09 -31.41
N SER A 8 -21.67 -2.22 -32.13
CA SER A 8 -21.68 -3.54 -31.52
C SER A 8 -20.46 -3.65 -30.61
N SER A 9 -20.72 -3.91 -29.33
CA SER A 9 -19.72 -4.25 -28.32
C SER A 9 -19.11 -5.61 -28.64
N THR A 10 -18.16 -5.64 -29.57
CA THR A 10 -17.24 -6.75 -29.81
C THR A 10 -15.84 -6.35 -29.35
N GLU A 11 -15.71 -5.80 -28.14
CA GLU A 11 -14.46 -5.94 -27.39
C GLU A 11 -14.41 -7.36 -26.81
N GLY A 12 -14.05 -8.30 -27.67
CA GLY A 12 -13.66 -9.63 -27.23
C GLY A 12 -12.57 -9.49 -26.19
N LYS A 13 -12.81 -10.04 -24.99
CA LYS A 13 -11.77 -10.27 -23.97
C LYS A 13 -10.60 -10.96 -24.65
N ARG A 14 -9.55 -10.22 -25.01
CA ARG A 14 -8.26 -10.79 -25.43
C ARG A 14 -7.64 -11.45 -24.19
N ARG A 15 -8.08 -12.68 -23.90
CA ARG A 15 -7.32 -13.58 -23.04
C ARG A 15 -6.10 -13.97 -23.84
N HIS A 16 -4.99 -13.25 -23.65
CA HIS A 16 -3.70 -13.74 -24.11
C HIS A 16 -3.45 -15.07 -23.40
N GLU A 17 -3.50 -16.17 -24.15
CA GLU A 17 -3.17 -17.49 -23.62
C GLU A 17 -1.75 -17.46 -23.06
N LEU A 18 -1.59 -17.98 -21.84
CA LEU A 18 -0.30 -18.07 -21.19
C LEU A 18 0.53 -19.12 -21.93
N THR A 19 1.53 -18.67 -22.69
CA THR A 19 2.47 -19.60 -23.32
C THR A 19 3.20 -20.39 -22.22
N PRO A 20 3.56 -21.66 -22.48
CA PRO A 20 4.25 -22.50 -21.49
C PRO A 20 5.51 -21.85 -20.93
N LEU A 21 6.27 -21.12 -21.76
CA LEU A 21 7.44 -20.37 -21.34
C LEU A 21 7.11 -19.23 -20.37
N ARG A 22 6.01 -18.49 -20.62
CA ARG A 22 5.56 -17.41 -19.71
C ARG A 22 5.06 -17.98 -18.39
N ALA A 23 4.35 -19.11 -18.43
CA ALA A 23 3.90 -19.82 -17.24
C ALA A 23 5.09 -20.34 -16.41
N CYS A 24 6.07 -20.99 -17.04
CA CYS A 24 7.29 -21.46 -16.39
C CYS A 24 8.08 -20.31 -15.76
N ARG A 25 8.30 -19.22 -16.51
CA ARG A 25 8.96 -18.01 -15.99
C ARG A 25 8.21 -17.44 -14.78
N GLY A 26 6.88 -17.34 -14.87
CA GLY A 26 6.03 -16.89 -13.76
C GLY A 26 6.17 -17.78 -12.53
N LEU A 27 6.17 -19.10 -12.72
CA LEU A 27 6.35 -20.08 -11.64
C LEU A 27 7.72 -19.94 -10.98
N ILE A 28 8.80 -19.80 -11.75
CA ILE A 28 10.15 -19.57 -11.21
C ILE A 28 10.18 -18.29 -10.38
N CYS A 29 9.62 -17.18 -10.90
CA CYS A 29 9.56 -15.92 -10.16
C CYS A 29 8.76 -16.07 -8.85
N LEU A 30 7.63 -16.77 -8.89
CA LEU A 30 6.81 -17.04 -7.72
C LEU A 30 7.58 -17.87 -6.67
N LEU A 31 8.26 -18.94 -7.10
CA LEU A 31 9.06 -19.77 -6.21
C LEU A 31 10.20 -18.99 -5.55
N VAL A 32 10.90 -18.13 -6.31
CA VAL A 32 11.94 -17.24 -5.77
C VAL A 32 11.34 -16.27 -4.75
N LEU A 33 10.22 -15.61 -5.07
CA LEU A 33 9.57 -14.66 -4.14
C LEU A 33 9.09 -15.33 -2.85
N LEU A 34 8.50 -16.53 -2.94
CA LEU A 34 7.99 -17.26 -1.78
C LEU A 34 9.12 -17.82 -0.91
N SER A 35 10.15 -18.41 -1.53
CA SER A 35 11.30 -18.95 -0.79
C SER A 35 12.10 -17.83 -0.09
N THR A 36 12.33 -16.71 -0.78
CA THR A 36 12.98 -15.55 -0.17
C THR A 36 12.11 -14.87 0.88
N ALA A 37 10.78 -14.82 0.72
CA ALA A 37 9.87 -14.34 1.76
C ALA A 37 10.01 -15.18 3.03
N PHE A 38 10.03 -16.51 2.90
CA PHE A 38 10.17 -17.42 4.02
C PHE A 38 11.51 -17.21 4.76
N ILE A 39 12.63 -17.16 4.02
CA ILE A 39 13.95 -16.95 4.62
C ILE A 39 14.06 -15.56 5.28
N MET A 40 13.69 -14.50 4.54
CA MET A 40 13.92 -13.13 4.99
C MET A 40 12.95 -12.69 6.07
N LEU A 41 11.66 -13.03 5.96
CA LEU A 41 10.64 -12.54 6.88
C LEU A 41 10.35 -13.53 8.01
N VAL A 42 10.23 -14.82 7.70
CA VAL A 42 9.83 -15.83 8.68
C VAL A 42 11.04 -16.32 9.47
N TYR A 43 12.19 -16.53 8.84
CA TYR A 43 13.37 -17.00 9.56
C TYR A 43 14.15 -15.84 10.17
N PHE A 44 14.76 -14.97 9.35
CA PHE A 44 15.60 -13.89 9.86
C PHE A 44 14.79 -12.74 10.48
N GLY A 45 13.74 -12.29 9.80
CA GLY A 45 12.90 -11.17 10.23
C GLY A 45 12.19 -11.45 11.55
N PHE A 46 11.47 -12.56 11.66
CA PHE A 46 10.77 -12.95 12.88
C PHE A 46 11.73 -13.17 14.05
N LEU A 47 12.80 -13.95 13.85
CA LEU A 47 13.73 -14.28 14.93
C LEU A 47 14.42 -13.02 15.45
N SER A 48 14.96 -12.18 14.55
CA SER A 48 15.58 -10.92 14.94
C SER A 48 14.58 -9.96 15.60
N ALA A 49 13.35 -9.87 15.08
CA ALA A 49 12.32 -9.02 15.65
C ALA A 49 12.01 -9.41 17.09
N VAL A 50 11.69 -10.69 17.36
CA VAL A 50 11.32 -11.17 18.70
C VAL A 50 12.48 -11.06 19.67
N MET A 51 13.69 -11.50 19.27
CA MET A 51 14.86 -11.44 20.15
C MET A 51 15.22 -10.00 20.50
N LEU A 52 15.26 -9.09 19.52
CA LEU A 52 15.61 -7.69 19.76
C LEU A 52 14.50 -6.91 20.47
N ARG A 53 13.22 -7.29 20.29
CA ARG A 53 12.08 -6.59 20.92
C ARG A 53 12.16 -6.62 22.44
N ILE A 54 12.71 -7.69 23.02
CA ILE A 54 12.90 -7.85 24.47
C ILE A 54 13.88 -6.80 25.01
N PHE A 55 14.89 -6.43 24.22
CA PHE A 55 15.92 -5.47 24.62
C PHE A 55 15.57 -4.03 24.22
N SER A 56 15.02 -3.84 23.02
CA SER A 56 14.73 -2.51 22.46
C SER A 56 13.77 -2.58 21.28
N ILE A 57 12.70 -1.80 21.36
CA ILE A 57 11.75 -1.59 20.26
C ILE A 57 12.45 -0.96 19.03
N HIS A 58 13.32 0.03 19.24
CA HIS A 58 14.04 0.71 18.16
C HIS A 58 14.89 -0.26 17.31
N TYR A 59 15.78 -1.03 17.95
CA TYR A 59 16.60 -2.03 17.25
C TYR A 59 15.77 -3.13 16.59
N SER A 60 14.68 -3.57 17.22
CA SER A 60 13.73 -4.52 16.63
C SER A 60 13.13 -3.95 15.32
N ARG A 61 12.60 -2.72 15.35
CA ARG A 61 12.07 -2.03 14.16
C ARG A 61 13.12 -1.89 13.08
N LYS A 62 14.35 -1.47 13.43
CA LYS A 62 15.45 -1.32 12.47
C LYS A 62 15.82 -2.63 11.79
N ALA A 63 15.90 -3.73 12.54
CA ALA A 63 16.16 -5.06 11.99
C ALA A 63 15.02 -5.55 11.10
N THR A 64 13.78 -5.43 11.56
CA THR A 64 12.60 -5.80 10.76
C THR A 64 12.54 -4.99 9.46
N SER A 65 12.77 -3.67 9.53
CA SER A 65 12.80 -2.81 8.35
C SER A 65 13.90 -3.19 7.36
N PHE A 66 15.08 -3.62 7.84
CA PHE A 66 16.14 -4.10 6.96
C PHE A 66 15.70 -5.35 6.17
N PHE A 67 15.25 -6.41 6.87
CA PHE A 67 14.84 -7.65 6.22
C PHE A 67 13.61 -7.46 5.33
N PHE A 68 12.63 -6.69 5.80
CA PHE A 68 11.43 -6.38 5.04
C PHE A 68 11.72 -5.55 3.79
N GLY A 69 12.55 -4.51 3.92
CA GLY A 69 12.96 -3.68 2.80
C GLY A 69 13.75 -4.46 1.76
N ALA A 70 14.66 -5.34 2.19
CA ALA A 70 15.44 -6.20 1.29
C ALA A 70 14.54 -7.16 0.50
N TRP A 71 13.54 -7.77 1.15
CA TRP A 71 12.56 -8.61 0.46
C TRP A 71 11.65 -7.81 -0.48
N LEU A 72 11.12 -6.67 -0.02
CA LEU A 72 10.26 -5.81 -0.84
C LEU A 72 10.98 -5.31 -2.09
N ALA A 73 12.29 -5.04 -2.03
CA ALA A 73 13.07 -4.56 -3.18
C ALA A 73 13.10 -5.54 -4.35
N LEU A 74 12.84 -6.84 -4.11
CA LEU A 74 12.70 -7.84 -5.17
C LEU A 74 11.52 -7.54 -6.10
N TRP A 75 10.46 -6.88 -5.60
CA TRP A 75 9.30 -6.55 -6.41
C TRP A 75 9.60 -5.45 -7.44
N PRO A 76 10.03 -4.21 -7.08
CA PRO A 76 10.46 -3.22 -8.07
C PRO A 76 11.49 -3.77 -9.06
N PHE A 77 12.45 -4.58 -8.58
CA PHE A 77 13.41 -5.25 -9.46
C PHE A 77 12.73 -6.17 -10.49
N LEU A 78 11.80 -7.02 -10.04
CA LEU A 78 11.03 -7.90 -10.90
C LEU A 78 10.21 -7.12 -11.95
N PHE A 79 9.52 -6.04 -11.56
CA PHE A 79 8.73 -5.26 -12.51
C PHE A 79 9.59 -4.49 -13.49
N GLU A 80 10.53 -3.70 -13.00
CA GLU A 80 11.25 -2.78 -13.86
C GLU A 80 12.36 -3.46 -14.65
N LYS A 81 13.08 -4.42 -14.05
CA LYS A 81 14.26 -5.03 -14.68
C LYS A 81 13.93 -6.29 -15.44
N ILE A 82 13.09 -7.16 -14.88
CA ILE A 82 12.72 -8.45 -15.52
C ILE A 82 11.53 -8.25 -16.46
N ASN A 83 10.44 -7.63 -15.98
CA ASN A 83 9.22 -7.45 -16.78
C ASN A 83 9.26 -6.20 -17.68
N LYS A 84 10.28 -5.35 -17.56
CA LYS A 84 10.46 -4.11 -18.33
C LYS A 84 9.30 -3.13 -18.17
N THR A 85 8.60 -3.17 -17.04
CA THR A 85 7.58 -2.20 -16.67
C THR A 85 8.24 -0.84 -16.45
N LYS A 86 7.72 0.21 -17.09
CA LYS A 86 8.20 1.57 -16.89
C LYS A 86 7.33 2.26 -15.84
N VAL A 87 7.89 2.54 -14.66
CA VAL A 87 7.24 3.35 -13.64
C VAL A 87 7.69 4.81 -13.80
N VAL A 88 6.73 5.72 -13.90
CA VAL A 88 6.99 7.16 -14.08
C VAL A 88 6.39 7.92 -12.90
N PHE A 89 7.23 8.66 -12.20
CA PHE A 89 6.82 9.60 -11.16
C PHE A 89 6.84 11.02 -11.75
N SER A 90 5.72 11.72 -11.62
CA SER A 90 5.54 13.10 -12.08
C SER A 90 4.96 13.94 -10.95
N GLY A 91 5.28 15.24 -10.92
CA GLY A 91 4.85 16.16 -9.87
C GLY A 91 5.97 16.53 -8.90
N GLU A 92 5.60 16.95 -7.70
CA GLU A 92 6.54 17.36 -6.66
C GLU A 92 7.35 16.16 -6.12
N THR A 93 8.60 16.43 -5.74
CA THR A 93 9.49 15.38 -5.24
C THR A 93 9.28 15.16 -3.76
N VAL A 94 9.00 13.91 -3.37
CA VAL A 94 9.07 13.50 -1.96
C VAL A 94 10.53 13.57 -1.50
N PRO A 95 10.85 14.19 -0.37
CA PRO A 95 12.20 14.16 0.17
C PRO A 95 12.68 12.75 0.50
N ALA A 96 14.00 12.55 0.52
CA ALA A 96 14.59 11.25 0.83
C ALA A 96 14.79 11.10 2.35
N ARG A 97 14.52 9.90 2.88
CA ARG A 97 14.72 9.54 4.30
C ARG A 97 13.95 10.39 5.31
N GLU A 98 12.91 11.07 4.87
CA GLU A 98 11.97 11.80 5.74
C GLU A 98 10.80 10.90 6.17
N ARG A 99 10.11 11.31 7.22
CA ARG A 99 8.93 10.67 7.78
C ARG A 99 7.67 11.17 7.08
N VAL A 100 7.00 10.28 6.35
CA VAL A 100 5.97 10.63 5.37
C VAL A 100 4.63 9.96 5.66
N LEU A 101 3.56 10.76 5.53
CA LEU A 101 2.19 10.27 5.41
C LEU A 101 1.81 10.24 3.92
N LEU A 102 1.78 9.04 3.36
CA LEU A 102 1.41 8.79 1.97
C LEU A 102 -0.11 8.59 1.85
N ILE A 103 -0.75 9.40 1.01
CA ILE A 103 -2.13 9.21 0.59
C ILE A 103 -2.13 8.75 -0.85
N ALA A 104 -2.83 7.66 -1.16
CA ALA A 104 -2.98 7.20 -2.54
C ALA A 104 -4.43 6.85 -2.87
N ASN A 105 -4.83 7.09 -4.12
CA ASN A 105 -6.07 6.52 -4.67
C ASN A 105 -5.94 4.98 -4.78
N HIS A 106 -7.04 4.26 -4.66
CA HIS A 106 -7.04 2.80 -4.71
C HIS A 106 -7.69 2.31 -6.01
N ARG A 107 -6.88 2.01 -7.02
CA ARG A 107 -7.30 1.52 -8.34
C ARG A 107 -7.35 0.01 -8.43
N THR A 108 -6.40 -0.69 -7.81
CA THR A 108 -6.21 -2.14 -7.95
C THR A 108 -5.73 -2.77 -6.65
N GLU A 109 -5.86 -4.09 -6.52
CA GLU A 109 -5.35 -4.84 -5.36
C GLU A 109 -3.82 -4.75 -5.21
N VAL A 110 -3.12 -4.37 -6.28
CA VAL A 110 -1.65 -4.32 -6.38
C VAL A 110 -1.07 -2.91 -6.34
N ASP A 111 -1.85 -1.91 -5.92
CA ASP A 111 -1.42 -0.50 -5.89
C ASP A 111 -0.21 -0.23 -4.98
N TRP A 112 -0.05 -1.04 -3.93
CA TRP A 112 1.07 -0.99 -2.98
C TRP A 112 2.43 -1.07 -3.68
N MET A 113 2.48 -1.67 -4.86
CA MET A 113 3.69 -1.90 -5.63
C MET A 113 4.25 -0.58 -6.18
N TYR A 114 3.39 0.36 -6.58
CA TYR A 114 3.81 1.71 -6.95
C TYR A 114 4.39 2.47 -5.75
N LEU A 115 3.85 2.23 -4.54
CA LEU A 115 4.40 2.79 -3.31
C LEU A 115 5.77 2.20 -2.99
N TRP A 116 6.00 0.91 -3.27
CA TRP A 116 7.30 0.27 -3.11
C TRP A 116 8.34 0.86 -4.05
N ASP A 117 7.99 1.08 -5.31
CA ASP A 117 8.87 1.73 -6.29
C ASP A 117 9.30 3.14 -5.84
N LEU A 118 8.37 3.92 -5.29
CA LEU A 118 8.65 5.24 -4.74
C LEU A 118 9.51 5.16 -3.48
N ALA A 119 9.11 4.33 -2.52
CA ALA A 119 9.82 4.19 -1.25
C ALA A 119 11.25 3.65 -1.43
N LEU A 120 11.47 2.78 -2.42
CA LEU A 120 12.81 2.30 -2.79
C LEU A 120 13.71 3.47 -3.24
N ARG A 121 13.21 4.32 -4.15
CA ARG A 121 13.93 5.51 -4.65
C ARG A 121 14.19 6.56 -3.57
N LYS A 122 13.38 6.57 -2.50
CA LYS A 122 13.55 7.46 -1.33
C LYS A 122 14.26 6.80 -0.15
N GLY A 123 14.79 5.59 -0.32
CA GLY A 123 15.54 4.87 0.71
C GLY A 123 14.71 4.51 1.94
N SER A 124 13.40 4.42 1.81
CA SER A 124 12.45 4.26 2.92
C SER A 124 11.58 3.01 2.81
N LEU A 125 11.88 2.11 1.85
CA LEU A 125 11.09 0.92 1.56
C LEU A 125 10.86 0.01 2.77
N GLY A 126 11.89 -0.20 3.59
CA GLY A 126 11.76 -1.03 4.79
C GLY A 126 10.91 -0.44 5.91
N CYS A 127 10.63 0.86 5.85
CA CYS A 127 9.93 1.61 6.90
C CYS A 127 8.47 1.90 6.52
N ILE A 128 8.02 1.35 5.38
CA ILE A 128 6.64 1.52 4.92
C ILE A 128 5.68 0.69 5.78
N LYS A 129 4.61 1.33 6.25
CA LYS A 129 3.54 0.73 7.05
C LYS A 129 2.20 1.00 6.42
N TYR A 130 1.23 0.14 6.68
CA TYR A 130 -0.07 0.18 6.03
C TYR A 130 -1.23 0.16 7.01
N ILE A 131 -2.30 0.84 6.60
CA ILE A 131 -3.64 0.66 7.17
C ILE A 131 -4.37 -0.36 6.29
N LEU A 132 -4.71 -1.52 6.84
CA LEU A 132 -5.23 -2.65 6.07
C LEU A 132 -6.43 -3.31 6.73
N LYS A 133 -7.20 -4.10 5.95
CA LYS A 133 -8.40 -4.77 6.44
C LYS A 133 -8.04 -5.82 7.50
N SER A 134 -8.66 -5.76 8.68
CA SER A 134 -8.36 -6.64 9.82
C SER A 134 -8.45 -8.14 9.51
N THR A 135 -9.27 -8.54 8.53
CA THR A 135 -9.37 -9.94 8.08
C THR A 135 -8.05 -10.47 7.51
N LEU A 136 -7.19 -9.61 6.94
CA LEU A 136 -5.87 -10.02 6.43
C LEU A 136 -4.90 -10.37 7.57
N MET A 137 -5.09 -9.81 8.77
CA MET A 137 -4.30 -10.17 9.95
C MET A 137 -4.59 -11.60 10.43
N LYS A 138 -5.71 -12.20 10.01
CA LYS A 138 -6.11 -13.55 10.41
C LYS A 138 -5.51 -14.64 9.51
N LEU A 139 -4.79 -14.26 8.46
CA LEU A 139 -4.14 -15.22 7.56
C LEU A 139 -2.94 -15.86 8.26
N PRO A 140 -2.77 -17.20 8.17
CA PRO A 140 -1.61 -17.86 8.75
C PRO A 140 -0.33 -17.36 8.08
N VAL A 141 0.75 -17.25 8.85
CA VAL A 141 2.06 -16.68 8.44
C VAL A 141 2.01 -15.17 8.14
N PHE A 142 1.16 -14.74 7.20
CA PHE A 142 1.02 -13.33 6.80
C PHE A 142 0.55 -12.44 7.96
N GLY A 143 -0.42 -12.91 8.76
CA GLY A 143 -0.92 -12.19 9.92
C GLY A 143 0.17 -11.89 10.94
N TRP A 144 1.01 -12.89 11.25
CA TRP A 144 2.16 -12.71 12.15
C TRP A 144 3.16 -11.71 11.58
N GLY A 145 3.45 -11.80 10.28
CA GLY A 145 4.29 -10.83 9.59
C GLY A 145 3.75 -9.40 9.69
N PHE A 146 2.45 -9.20 9.46
CA PHE A 146 1.82 -7.88 9.57
C PHE A 146 1.83 -7.33 10.99
N HIS A 147 1.70 -8.18 12.02
CA HIS A 147 1.84 -7.76 13.41
C HIS A 147 3.26 -7.31 13.73
N ILE A 148 4.29 -8.04 13.27
CA ILE A 148 5.70 -7.70 13.46
C ILE A 148 6.08 -6.40 12.74
N LEU A 149 5.52 -6.20 11.55
CA LEU A 149 5.67 -4.97 10.76
C LEU A 149 4.87 -3.79 11.33
N GLU A 150 4.02 -4.05 12.33
CA GLU A 150 3.13 -3.09 12.98
C GLU A 150 2.20 -2.40 11.98
N PHE A 151 1.62 -3.17 11.04
CA PHE A 151 0.55 -2.66 10.18
C PHE A 151 -0.73 -2.43 11.00
N ILE A 152 -1.46 -1.36 10.70
CA ILE A 152 -2.64 -0.94 11.43
C ILE A 152 -3.88 -1.66 10.86
N PRO A 153 -4.52 -2.57 11.61
CA PRO A 153 -5.70 -3.26 11.15
C PRO A 153 -6.96 -2.40 11.35
N VAL A 154 -7.89 -2.45 10.38
CA VAL A 154 -9.19 -1.78 10.46
C VAL A 154 -10.32 -2.69 9.98
N GLU A 155 -11.44 -2.69 10.71
CA GLU A 155 -12.72 -3.31 10.32
C GLU A 155 -13.51 -2.45 9.33
N ARG A 156 -13.08 -1.19 9.12
CA ARG A 156 -13.77 -0.16 8.33
C ARG A 156 -15.05 0.33 9.01
N LYS A 157 -15.05 0.33 10.35
CA LYS A 157 -16.10 0.85 11.23
C LYS A 157 -15.41 1.73 12.27
N TRP A 158 -15.57 3.04 12.14
CA TRP A 158 -14.81 4.01 12.93
C TRP A 158 -14.95 3.79 14.44
N GLU A 159 -16.16 3.46 14.87
CA GLU A 159 -16.53 3.26 16.26
C GLU A 159 -15.78 2.08 16.90
N VAL A 160 -15.33 1.12 16.08
CA VAL A 160 -14.49 -0.02 16.49
C VAL A 160 -13.01 0.29 16.31
N ASP A 161 -12.66 0.95 15.21
CA ASP A 161 -11.29 1.13 14.76
C ASP A 161 -10.53 2.24 15.51
N GLU A 162 -11.23 3.28 15.99
CA GLU A 162 -10.62 4.51 16.51
C GLU A 162 -9.58 4.25 17.61
N SER A 163 -9.96 3.50 18.64
CA SER A 163 -9.09 3.26 19.81
C SER A 163 -7.82 2.52 19.42
N THR A 164 -7.95 1.44 18.65
CA THR A 164 -6.82 0.62 18.19
C THR A 164 -5.92 1.42 17.26
N MET A 165 -6.50 2.18 16.33
CA MET A 165 -5.75 3.01 15.40
C MET A 165 -4.95 4.10 16.11
N ARG A 166 -5.58 4.86 17.03
CA ARG A 166 -4.89 5.89 17.82
C ARG A 166 -3.80 5.29 18.70
N GLN A 167 -4.07 4.15 19.34
CA GLN A 167 -3.07 3.44 20.14
C GLN A 167 -1.83 3.09 19.30
N MET A 168 -2.01 2.47 18.13
CA MET A 168 -0.87 2.11 17.26
C MET A 168 -0.12 3.35 16.75
N LEU A 169 -0.84 4.38 16.29
CA LEU A 169 -0.23 5.65 15.84
C LEU A 169 0.59 6.32 16.94
N SER A 170 0.13 6.27 18.19
CA SER A 170 0.87 6.83 19.32
C SER A 170 2.26 6.20 19.50
N THR A 171 2.44 4.93 19.10
CA THR A 171 3.73 4.23 19.18
C THR A 171 4.72 4.62 18.08
N PHE A 172 4.28 5.41 17.09
CA PHE A 172 5.10 5.85 15.95
C PHE A 172 5.58 7.30 16.10
N LYS A 173 5.39 7.92 17.27
CA LYS A 173 5.74 9.32 17.51
C LYS A 173 7.23 9.60 17.71
N ASP A 174 8.06 8.57 17.92
CA ASP A 174 9.51 8.74 18.09
C ASP A 174 10.14 9.19 16.75
N PRO A 175 10.73 10.40 16.66
CA PRO A 175 11.35 10.89 15.43
C PRO A 175 12.61 10.11 15.02
N GLN A 176 13.21 9.33 15.92
CA GLN A 176 14.39 8.50 15.59
C GLN A 176 14.03 7.26 14.77
N ASP A 177 12.78 6.81 14.85
CA ASP A 177 12.28 5.72 14.01
C ASP A 177 11.83 6.29 12.66
N PRO A 178 12.32 5.80 11.51
CA PRO A 178 11.77 6.24 10.22
C PRO A 178 10.33 5.73 10.04
N LEU A 179 9.47 6.52 9.39
CA LEU A 179 8.06 6.17 9.21
C LEU A 179 7.57 6.56 7.81
N TRP A 180 7.08 5.58 7.06
CA TRP A 180 6.35 5.81 5.80
C TRP A 180 4.96 5.20 5.91
N LEU A 181 3.98 5.95 6.42
CA LEU A 181 2.63 5.43 6.61
C LEU A 181 1.80 5.66 5.36
N ALA A 182 1.36 4.59 4.71
CA ALA A 182 0.50 4.65 3.54
C ALA A 182 -0.96 4.34 3.86
N LEU A 183 -1.84 5.22 3.38
CA LEU A 183 -3.29 5.10 3.53
C LEU A 183 -4.02 5.33 2.20
N PHE A 184 -5.08 4.56 2.01
CA PHE A 184 -5.96 4.65 0.85
C PHE A 184 -7.33 5.14 1.34
N PRO A 185 -7.61 6.45 1.29
CA PRO A 185 -8.80 7.02 1.92
C PRO A 185 -10.10 6.57 1.25
N GLU A 186 -10.07 6.05 0.02
CA GLU A 186 -11.22 5.42 -0.63
C GLU A 186 -11.72 4.18 0.14
N GLY A 187 -10.82 3.49 0.85
CA GLY A 187 -11.12 2.31 1.67
C GLY A 187 -11.56 1.06 0.90
N THR A 188 -11.58 1.12 -0.44
CA THR A 188 -11.82 0.01 -1.35
C THR A 188 -11.24 0.35 -2.72
N ASP A 189 -10.87 -0.68 -3.48
CA ASP A 189 -10.51 -0.60 -4.89
C ASP A 189 -11.63 0.03 -5.73
N PHE A 190 -11.21 0.84 -6.70
CA PHE A 190 -12.09 1.52 -7.65
C PHE A 190 -12.71 0.53 -8.62
N THR A 191 -14.03 0.57 -8.76
CA THR A 191 -14.73 -0.02 -9.90
C THR A 191 -15.75 0.97 -10.42
N GLU A 192 -16.13 0.85 -11.70
CA GLU A 192 -17.11 1.73 -12.32
C GLU A 192 -18.46 1.69 -11.58
N GLN A 193 -18.90 0.50 -11.16
CA GLN A 193 -20.13 0.33 -10.38
C GLN A 193 -20.04 1.03 -9.02
N LYS A 194 -18.88 0.95 -8.34
CA LYS A 194 -18.65 1.67 -7.08
C LYS A 194 -18.65 3.17 -7.32
N CYS A 195 -18.04 3.65 -8.40
CA CYS A 195 -18.01 5.06 -8.79
C CYS A 195 -19.43 5.60 -9.03
N ILE A 196 -20.25 4.93 -9.83
CA ILE A 196 -21.64 5.32 -10.09
C ILE A 196 -22.45 5.42 -8.78
N ARG A 197 -22.34 4.42 -7.91
CA ARG A 197 -23.02 4.45 -6.60
C ARG A 197 -22.53 5.62 -5.73
N ASN A 198 -21.23 5.90 -5.77
CA ASN A 198 -20.62 6.96 -5.01
C ASN A 198 -21.02 8.36 -5.55
N GLN A 199 -21.15 8.52 -6.87
CA GLN A 199 -21.67 9.72 -7.53
C GLN A 199 -23.15 9.98 -7.19
N LYS A 200 -23.97 8.92 -7.17
CA LYS A 200 -25.37 9.03 -6.73
C LYS A 200 -25.46 9.53 -5.29
N TYR A 201 -24.71 8.89 -4.39
CA TYR A 201 -24.61 9.34 -3.00
C TYR A 201 -24.11 10.79 -2.89
N ALA A 202 -23.11 11.17 -3.69
CA ALA A 202 -22.58 12.52 -3.70
C ALA A 202 -23.64 13.55 -4.09
N ALA A 203 -24.40 13.29 -5.16
CA ALA A 203 -25.48 14.16 -5.63
C ALA A 203 -26.60 14.29 -4.58
N GLU A 204 -26.99 13.18 -3.93
CA GLU A 204 -28.02 13.16 -2.88
C GLU A 204 -27.61 13.94 -1.62
N ASN A 205 -26.31 14.03 -1.32
CA ASN A 205 -25.79 14.66 -0.11
C ASN A 205 -25.09 16.02 -0.38
N GLY A 206 -25.20 16.56 -1.59
CA GLY A 206 -24.56 17.83 -1.96
C GLY A 206 -23.03 17.80 -1.95
N LEU A 207 -22.42 16.62 -2.13
CA LEU A 207 -20.97 16.44 -2.18
C LEU A 207 -20.43 16.54 -3.63
N PRO A 208 -19.12 16.81 -3.81
CA PRO A 208 -18.50 16.84 -5.13
C PRO A 208 -18.65 15.50 -5.89
N ILE A 209 -19.09 15.57 -7.14
CA ILE A 209 -19.23 14.41 -8.02
C ILE A 209 -17.87 14.09 -8.66
N LEU A 210 -17.20 13.05 -8.15
CA LEU A 210 -15.89 12.60 -8.62
C LEU A 210 -16.02 11.55 -9.73
N LYS A 211 -15.13 11.59 -10.73
CA LYS A 211 -15.17 10.67 -11.89
C LYS A 211 -14.11 9.58 -11.85
N ASN A 212 -12.93 9.91 -11.33
CA ASN A 212 -11.74 9.04 -11.43
C ASN A 212 -11.33 8.40 -10.09
N VAL A 213 -11.93 8.85 -8.98
CA VAL A 213 -11.73 8.39 -7.61
C VAL A 213 -13.05 8.31 -6.87
N LEU A 214 -13.10 7.52 -5.81
CA LEU A 214 -14.22 7.49 -4.87
C LEU A 214 -14.10 8.62 -3.83
N LEU A 215 -15.23 9.00 -3.23
CA LEU A 215 -15.25 9.92 -2.10
C LEU A 215 -14.40 9.37 -0.94
N PRO A 216 -13.49 10.19 -0.39
CA PRO A 216 -12.58 9.74 0.66
C PRO A 216 -13.32 9.58 2.00
N LYS A 217 -12.95 8.54 2.75
CA LYS A 217 -13.27 8.38 4.17
C LYS A 217 -12.22 9.11 5.00
N THR A 218 -12.60 10.25 5.55
CA THR A 218 -11.65 11.19 6.18
C THR A 218 -11.25 10.85 7.60
N LYS A 219 -12.10 10.15 8.38
CA LYS A 219 -11.87 9.91 9.82
C LYS A 219 -10.49 9.30 10.13
N GLY A 220 -10.12 8.24 9.41
CA GLY A 220 -8.79 7.61 9.58
C GLY A 220 -7.64 8.52 9.16
N PHE A 221 -7.80 9.29 8.08
CA PHE A 221 -6.81 10.30 7.69
C PHE A 221 -6.63 11.38 8.76
N CYS A 222 -7.73 11.92 9.30
CA CYS A 222 -7.70 12.90 10.37
C CYS A 222 -6.98 12.34 11.61
N ALA A 223 -7.26 11.09 12.00
CA ALA A 223 -6.58 10.45 13.12
C ALA A 223 -5.06 10.31 12.89
N CYS A 224 -4.63 9.92 11.69
CA CYS A 224 -3.20 9.91 11.35
C CYS A 224 -2.59 11.31 11.48
N LEU A 225 -3.25 12.34 10.96
CA LEU A 225 -2.74 13.70 10.99
C LEU A 225 -2.69 14.25 12.42
N GLU A 226 -3.74 14.05 13.22
CA GLU A 226 -3.80 14.47 14.62
C GLU A 226 -2.69 13.84 15.46
N GLU A 227 -2.46 12.53 15.30
CA GLU A 227 -1.44 11.81 16.06
C GLU A 227 -0.02 12.08 15.57
N LEU A 228 0.19 12.24 14.26
CA LEU A 228 1.53 12.26 13.67
C LEU A 228 2.02 13.64 13.23
N ARG A 229 1.17 14.67 13.11
CA ARG A 229 1.57 15.99 12.55
C ARG A 229 2.85 16.60 13.13
N ASN A 230 3.10 16.40 14.42
CA ASN A 230 4.25 16.98 15.13
C ASN A 230 5.53 16.15 14.97
N CYS A 231 5.44 14.99 14.32
CA CYS A 231 6.55 14.07 14.09
C CYS A 231 6.65 13.65 12.61
N LEU A 232 5.94 14.31 11.71
CA LEU A 232 6.20 14.25 10.27
C LEU A 232 7.17 15.39 9.92
N ASP A 233 8.05 15.18 8.94
CA ASP A 233 8.93 16.26 8.49
C ASP A 233 8.12 17.29 7.68
N ALA A 234 8.61 18.53 7.61
CA ALA A 234 7.85 19.65 7.04
C ALA A 234 7.52 19.40 5.56
N GLY A 235 6.22 19.37 5.21
CA GLY A 235 5.75 19.11 3.84
C GLY A 235 5.54 17.63 3.50
N CYS A 236 5.66 16.71 4.47
CA CYS A 236 5.58 15.27 4.22
C CYS A 236 4.16 14.67 4.11
N LEU A 237 3.17 15.49 3.75
CA LEU A 237 1.89 14.97 3.26
C LEU A 237 1.98 14.79 1.76
N THR A 238 2.22 13.56 1.30
CA THR A 238 2.33 13.27 -0.13
C THR A 238 1.04 12.64 -0.63
N CYS A 239 0.40 13.29 -1.61
CA CYS A 239 -0.71 12.71 -2.35
C CYS A 239 -0.19 12.08 -3.64
N LEU A 240 -0.29 10.75 -3.73
CA LEU A 240 0.04 10.00 -4.93
C LEU A 240 -1.23 9.65 -5.70
N TYR A 241 -1.23 10.01 -6.98
CA TYR A 241 -2.29 9.65 -7.89
C TYR A 241 -1.80 8.57 -8.87
N ILE A 242 -2.24 7.34 -8.64
CA ILE A 242 -1.94 6.16 -9.46
C ILE A 242 -2.80 6.20 -10.71
N LEU A 243 -2.12 6.28 -11.86
CA LEU A 243 -2.69 6.21 -13.20
C LEU A 243 -2.17 4.96 -13.89
N LEU A 244 -3.09 4.08 -14.30
CA LEU A 244 -2.77 2.94 -15.16
C LEU A 244 -3.11 3.34 -16.59
N LYS A 245 -2.11 3.29 -17.47
CA LYS A 245 -2.25 3.48 -18.92
C LYS A 245 -2.13 2.15 -19.64
#